data_AF-A0A1S2K2R5-F1
#
_entry.id   AF-A0A1S2K2R5-F1
#
_cell.length_a   1.000
_cell.length_b   1.000
_cell.length_c   1.000
_cell.angle_alpha   90.00
_cell.angle_beta   90.00
_cell.angle_gamma   90.00
#
_symmetry.space_group_name_H-M   'P 1'
#
loop_
_entity.id
_entity.type
_entity.pdbx_description
1 polymer ?
#
loop_
_entity_poly.entity_id
_entity_poly.type
_entity_poly.pdbx_seq_one_letter_code
_entity_poly.pdbx_strand_id
1 'polypeptide(L)'
;MTVNVLDILLLVAAVWFAIVGYRQGFVVGILSVVGFLGGGLVAVYLLPLAWGPLTGDAEVSTTAAIIAVAVVLIAASVGQTLTTHLGNKLRGHITWSPARALDATGGALVNVMAMLLVAWLIGSALAWTSVPTVAKEVRSSKVLLGVEQVMPAQASTLFTDFTTVLARNGFPQVFSPFANEPIAEVQPPDPALVDSPVAARAQRSIVKVVGTARSCGKVLEGTGFVFGERRVMTNAHVVGGVDEPTVQIGGEGRLYDATVVLYDWARDIAVLDVPDLRAPALEFTETDARSGDGAIVAGFPENGAYDVRSARVRGRINADGPDIYHRGEVRRDVYSLYTTVRQGNSGGPLLTEDGKVYGVIFARSLDDPNTGYALTVDEIREDIALGLSAGQQVDSQGCAL
;
A
#
# COMPACT_ATOMS: atom_id res chain seq x y z
N MET A 1 -22.66 -7.96 5.01
CA MET A 1 -21.79 -7.44 3.92
C MET A 1 -22.38 -7.79 2.57
N THR A 2 -22.84 -6.77 1.84
CA THR A 2 -23.60 -6.86 0.58
C THR A 2 -22.70 -7.15 -0.63
N VAL A 3 -23.24 -7.71 -1.70
CA VAL A 3 -22.57 -7.82 -3.02
C VAL A 3 -22.54 -6.43 -3.64
N ASN A 4 -21.39 -5.96 -4.11
CA ASN A 4 -21.28 -4.62 -4.70
C ASN A 4 -21.63 -4.63 -6.21
N VAL A 5 -21.66 -3.44 -6.84
CA VAL A 5 -22.09 -3.34 -8.24
C VAL A 5 -21.08 -4.03 -9.15
N LEU A 6 -19.78 -3.90 -8.85
CA LEU A 6 -18.72 -4.56 -9.60
C LEU A 6 -18.85 -6.09 -9.57
N ASP A 7 -19.14 -6.69 -8.41
CA ASP A 7 -19.35 -8.13 -8.28
C ASP A 7 -20.48 -8.61 -9.20
N ILE A 8 -21.60 -7.87 -9.29
CA ILE A 8 -22.71 -8.20 -10.19
C ILE A 8 -22.25 -8.15 -11.65
N LEU A 9 -21.52 -7.11 -12.04
CA LEU A 9 -20.99 -6.98 -13.39
C LEU A 9 -20.01 -8.12 -13.74
N LEU A 10 -19.12 -8.49 -12.81
CA LEU A 10 -18.18 -9.59 -12.99
C LEU A 10 -18.88 -10.94 -13.09
N LEU A 11 -19.94 -11.19 -12.30
CA LEU A 11 -20.73 -12.41 -12.39
C LEU A 11 -21.50 -12.50 -13.72
N VAL A 12 -22.08 -11.40 -14.19
CA VAL A 12 -22.75 -11.34 -15.50
C VAL A 12 -21.72 -11.58 -16.62
N ALA A 13 -20.55 -10.95 -16.53
CA ALA A 13 -19.45 -11.19 -17.45
C ALA A 13 -18.99 -12.65 -17.40
N ALA A 14 -18.89 -13.27 -16.22
CA ALA A 14 -18.51 -14.67 -16.07
C ALA A 14 -19.50 -15.59 -16.79
N VAL A 15 -20.81 -15.36 -16.65
CA VAL A 15 -21.82 -16.13 -17.38
C VAL A 15 -21.67 -15.93 -18.89
N TRP A 16 -21.46 -14.70 -19.35
CA TRP A 16 -21.25 -14.42 -20.77
C TRP A 16 -20.00 -15.13 -21.32
N PHE A 17 -18.86 -15.02 -20.64
CA PHE A 17 -17.61 -15.67 -21.04
C PHE A 17 -17.70 -17.20 -20.93
N ALA A 18 -18.46 -17.75 -20.00
CA ALA A 18 -18.76 -19.18 -19.94
C ALA A 18 -19.53 -19.64 -21.18
N ILE A 19 -20.54 -18.88 -21.62
CA ILE A 19 -21.33 -19.18 -22.83
C ILE A 19 -20.43 -19.11 -24.07
N VAL A 20 -19.62 -18.06 -24.20
CA VAL A 20 -18.66 -17.90 -25.31
C VAL A 20 -17.66 -19.05 -25.31
N GLY A 21 -17.06 -19.35 -24.16
CA GLY A 21 -16.08 -20.42 -23.99
C GLY A 21 -16.65 -21.80 -24.27
N TYR A 22 -17.89 -22.07 -23.85
CA TYR A 22 -18.59 -23.32 -24.17
C TYR A 22 -18.76 -23.51 -25.67
N ARG A 23 -19.07 -22.43 -26.39
CA ARG A 23 -19.21 -22.45 -27.85
C ARG A 23 -17.87 -22.59 -28.56
N GLN A 24 -16.82 -21.94 -28.06
CA GLN A 24 -15.48 -21.92 -28.67
C GLN A 24 -14.66 -23.20 -28.41
N GLY A 25 -14.83 -23.84 -27.25
CA GLY A 25 -14.04 -25.00 -26.85
C GLY A 25 -12.73 -24.65 -26.13
N PHE A 26 -12.19 -25.62 -25.41
CA PHE A 26 -11.01 -25.52 -24.56
C PHE A 26 -9.75 -25.20 -25.36
N VAL A 27 -9.55 -25.90 -26.49
CA VAL A 27 -8.35 -25.71 -27.33
C VAL A 27 -8.27 -24.27 -27.85
N VAL A 28 -9.39 -23.73 -28.31
CA VAL A 28 -9.50 -22.35 -28.78
C VAL A 28 -9.36 -21.38 -27.61
N GLY A 29 -9.96 -21.70 -26.46
CA GLY A 29 -9.88 -20.90 -25.24
C GLY A 29 -8.45 -20.74 -24.71
N ILE A 30 -7.67 -21.82 -24.59
CA ILE A 30 -6.27 -21.71 -24.15
C ILE A 30 -5.45 -20.91 -25.16
N LEU A 31 -5.59 -21.21 -26.45
CA LEU A 31 -4.83 -20.51 -27.48
C LEU A 31 -5.16 -19.02 -27.52
N SER A 32 -6.42 -18.64 -27.32
CA SER A 32 -6.83 -17.24 -27.28
C SER A 32 -6.19 -16.51 -26.10
N VAL A 33 -6.16 -17.12 -24.91
CA VAL A 33 -5.50 -16.57 -23.71
C VAL A 33 -4.00 -16.42 -23.92
N VAL A 34 -3.34 -17.46 -24.44
CA VAL A 34 -1.91 -17.43 -24.76
C VAL A 34 -1.59 -16.36 -25.79
N GLY A 35 -2.43 -16.21 -26.83
CA GLY A 35 -2.27 -15.17 -27.84
C GLY A 35 -2.48 -13.77 -27.29
N PHE A 36 -3.45 -13.58 -26.40
CA PHE A 36 -3.70 -12.30 -25.74
C PHE A 36 -2.53 -11.89 -24.87
N LEU A 37 -2.10 -12.77 -23.95
CA LEU A 37 -0.98 -12.52 -23.06
C LEU A 37 0.34 -12.34 -23.82
N GLY A 38 0.60 -13.20 -24.81
CA GLY A 38 1.79 -13.11 -25.65
C GLY A 38 1.83 -11.81 -26.47
N GLY A 39 0.71 -11.40 -27.07
CA GLY A 39 0.60 -10.15 -27.80
C GLY A 39 0.84 -8.92 -26.92
N GLY A 40 0.26 -8.92 -25.72
CA GLY A 40 0.48 -7.85 -24.73
C GLY A 40 1.92 -7.78 -24.24
N LEU A 41 2.52 -8.93 -23.89
CA LEU A 41 3.90 -9.00 -23.40
C LEU A 41 4.92 -8.52 -24.44
N VAL A 42 4.73 -8.92 -25.71
CA VAL A 42 5.58 -8.43 -26.82
C VAL A 42 5.47 -6.92 -26.95
N ALA A 43 4.26 -6.35 -26.85
CA ALA A 43 4.09 -4.90 -26.90
C ALA A 43 4.78 -4.19 -25.73
N VAL A 44 4.64 -4.68 -24.50
CA VAL A 44 5.31 -4.10 -23.32
C VAL A 44 6.83 -4.14 -23.47
N TYR A 45 7.40 -5.21 -24.01
CA TYR A 45 8.84 -5.31 -24.22
C TYR A 45 9.35 -4.38 -25.33
N LEU A 46 8.57 -4.22 -26.41
CA LEU A 46 8.94 -3.38 -27.55
C LEU A 46 8.68 -1.89 -27.33
N LEU A 47 7.75 -1.54 -26.43
CA LEU A 47 7.35 -0.16 -26.15
C LEU A 47 8.55 0.72 -25.75
N PRO A 48 9.38 0.36 -24.75
CA PRO A 48 10.55 1.17 -24.37
C PRO A 48 11.55 1.37 -25.52
N LEU A 49 11.76 0.35 -26.36
CA LEU A 49 12.64 0.39 -27.53
C LEU A 49 12.13 1.37 -28.59
N ALA A 50 10.82 1.43 -28.79
CA ALA A 50 10.19 2.37 -29.73
C ALA A 50 10.06 3.79 -29.15
N TRP A 51 9.92 3.90 -27.83
CA TRP A 51 9.66 5.15 -27.12
C TRP A 51 10.89 6.06 -27.06
N GLY A 52 12.06 5.51 -26.74
CA GLY A 52 13.31 6.27 -26.61
C GLY A 52 13.65 7.16 -27.82
N PRO A 53 13.61 6.63 -29.07
CA PRO A 53 13.88 7.43 -30.27
C PRO A 53 12.82 8.50 -30.59
N LEU A 54 11.58 8.35 -30.10
CA LEU A 54 10.45 9.20 -30.48
C LEU A 54 10.23 10.39 -29.55
N THR A 55 10.59 10.29 -28.26
CA THR A 55 10.24 11.32 -27.26
C THR A 55 11.44 12.00 -26.59
N GLY A 56 12.68 11.61 -26.90
CA GLY A 56 13.88 12.29 -26.42
C GLY A 56 13.94 12.46 -24.90
N ASP A 57 13.62 11.40 -24.15
CA ASP A 57 13.62 11.35 -22.68
C ASP A 57 12.67 12.35 -21.95
N ALA A 58 11.68 12.91 -22.65
CA ALA A 58 10.65 13.74 -22.02
C ALA A 58 9.78 12.93 -21.03
N GLU A 59 9.33 13.58 -19.94
CA GLU A 59 8.43 12.95 -18.96
C GLU A 59 7.17 12.39 -19.63
N VAL A 60 6.77 11.18 -19.20
CA VAL A 60 5.60 10.48 -19.76
C VAL A 60 4.33 11.27 -19.44
N SER A 61 3.81 11.98 -20.44
CA SER A 61 2.52 12.67 -20.32
C SER A 61 1.36 11.69 -20.16
N THR A 62 0.23 12.14 -19.59
CA THR A 62 -0.99 11.32 -19.49
C THR A 62 -1.43 10.80 -20.86
N THR A 63 -1.27 11.60 -21.92
CA THR A 63 -1.57 11.20 -23.30
C THR A 63 -0.66 10.07 -23.77
N ALA A 64 0.63 10.15 -23.45
CA ALA A 64 1.61 9.12 -23.75
C ALA A 64 1.25 7.78 -23.08
N ALA A 65 0.88 7.82 -21.79
CA ALA A 65 0.43 6.63 -21.07
C ALA A 65 -0.83 6.00 -21.71
N ILE A 66 -1.81 6.82 -22.11
CA ILE A 66 -3.03 6.34 -22.80
C ILE A 66 -2.67 5.67 -24.13
N ILE A 67 -1.76 6.25 -24.91
CA ILE A 67 -1.29 5.66 -26.18
C ILE A 67 -0.58 4.34 -25.92
N ALA A 68 0.30 4.27 -24.92
CA ALA A 68 1.01 3.03 -24.57
C ALA A 68 0.03 1.91 -24.20
N VAL A 69 -0.97 2.20 -23.36
CA VAL A 69 -2.03 1.24 -23.01
C VAL A 69 -2.81 0.81 -24.25
N ALA A 70 -3.20 1.74 -25.12
CA ALA A 70 -3.92 1.41 -26.35
C ALA A 70 -3.11 0.48 -27.27
N VAL A 71 -1.79 0.73 -27.41
CA VAL A 71 -0.89 -0.13 -28.19
C VAL A 71 -0.82 -1.55 -27.61
N VAL A 72 -0.69 -1.69 -26.28
CA VAL A 72 -0.70 -3.00 -25.62
C VAL A 72 -2.02 -3.74 -25.87
N LEU A 73 -3.16 -3.06 -25.74
CA LEU A 73 -4.47 -3.67 -25.95
C LEU A 73 -4.68 -4.11 -27.40
N ILE A 74 -4.24 -3.31 -28.37
CA ILE A 74 -4.31 -3.66 -29.80
C ILE A 74 -3.44 -4.89 -30.08
N ALA A 75 -2.20 -4.91 -29.59
CA ALA A 75 -1.29 -6.03 -29.79
C ALA A 75 -1.82 -7.32 -29.15
N ALA A 76 -2.35 -7.24 -27.93
CA ALA A 76 -3.01 -8.36 -27.27
C ALA A 76 -4.21 -8.88 -28.08
N SER A 77 -5.06 -7.98 -28.60
CA SER A 77 -6.22 -8.35 -29.42
C SER A 77 -5.82 -9.00 -30.76
N VAL A 78 -4.75 -8.52 -31.39
CA VAL A 78 -4.19 -9.11 -32.62
C VAL A 78 -3.64 -10.52 -32.34
N GLY A 79 -2.85 -10.67 -31.27
CA GLY A 79 -2.32 -11.96 -30.84
C GLY A 79 -3.43 -12.97 -30.56
N GLN A 80 -4.46 -12.56 -29.81
CA GLN A 80 -5.65 -13.37 -29.53
C GLN A 80 -6.36 -13.80 -30.81
N THR A 81 -6.54 -12.91 -31.78
CA THR A 81 -7.23 -13.20 -33.04
C THR A 81 -6.47 -14.24 -33.86
N LEU A 82 -5.15 -14.09 -33.96
CA LEU A 82 -4.27 -15.01 -34.69
C LEU A 82 -4.31 -16.43 -34.10
N THR A 83 -4.15 -16.55 -32.78
CA THR A 83 -4.17 -17.85 -32.11
C THR A 83 -5.55 -18.48 -32.07
N THR A 84 -6.61 -17.68 -31.98
CA THR A 84 -8.00 -18.15 -32.10
C THR A 84 -8.26 -18.76 -33.47
N HIS A 85 -7.78 -18.12 -34.55
CA HIS A 85 -7.90 -18.67 -35.90
C HIS A 85 -7.17 -20.01 -36.04
N LEU A 86 -5.96 -20.12 -35.46
CA LEU A 86 -5.22 -21.38 -35.41
C LEU A 86 -5.95 -22.44 -34.59
N GLY A 87 -6.49 -22.07 -33.42
CA GLY A 87 -7.24 -22.97 -32.55
C GLY A 87 -8.50 -23.52 -33.21
N ASN A 88 -9.20 -22.71 -33.99
CA ASN A 88 -10.38 -23.16 -34.73
C ASN A 88 -10.03 -24.22 -35.78
N LYS A 89 -8.88 -24.08 -36.46
CA LYS A 89 -8.38 -25.13 -37.37
C LYS A 89 -8.07 -26.42 -36.62
N LEU A 90 -7.39 -26.32 -35.47
CA LEU A 90 -7.02 -27.49 -34.66
C LEU A 90 -8.25 -28.20 -34.08
N ARG A 91 -9.25 -27.45 -33.63
CA ARG A 91 -10.53 -27.99 -33.12
C ARG A 91 -11.31 -28.77 -34.18
N GLY A 92 -11.13 -28.44 -35.46
CA GLY A 92 -11.73 -29.18 -36.59
C GLY A 92 -11.35 -30.67 -36.63
N HIS A 93 -10.24 -31.06 -35.98
CA HIS A 93 -9.79 -32.45 -35.91
C HIS A 93 -10.45 -33.24 -34.77
N ILE A 94 -11.22 -32.60 -33.89
CA ILE A 94 -11.92 -33.25 -32.77
C ILE A 94 -13.35 -33.61 -33.20
N THR A 95 -13.52 -34.85 -33.67
CA THR A 95 -14.80 -35.36 -34.18
C THR A 95 -15.57 -36.23 -33.19
N TRP A 96 -14.93 -36.72 -32.13
CA TRP A 96 -15.54 -37.60 -31.13
C TRP A 96 -16.44 -36.83 -30.14
N SER A 97 -17.71 -37.22 -30.03
CA SER A 97 -18.73 -36.47 -29.28
C SER A 97 -18.43 -36.28 -27.79
N PRO A 98 -17.93 -37.28 -27.04
CA PRO A 98 -17.52 -37.08 -25.64
C PRO A 98 -16.33 -36.13 -25.48
N ALA A 99 -15.31 -36.21 -26.35
CA ALA A 99 -14.22 -35.23 -26.35
C ALA A 99 -14.70 -33.82 -26.69
N ARG A 100 -15.71 -33.67 -27.55
CA ARG A 100 -16.32 -32.37 -27.86
C ARG A 100 -17.07 -31.78 -26.65
N ALA A 101 -17.70 -32.62 -25.83
CA ALA A 101 -18.34 -32.19 -24.59
C ALA A 101 -17.32 -31.77 -23.52
N LEU A 102 -16.23 -32.52 -23.37
CA LEU A 102 -15.10 -32.14 -22.50
C LEU A 102 -14.40 -30.85 -22.97
N ASP A 103 -14.21 -30.70 -24.28
CA ASP A 103 -13.66 -29.48 -24.88
C ASP A 103 -14.58 -28.27 -24.63
N ALA A 104 -15.90 -28.42 -24.79
CA ALA A 104 -16.84 -27.32 -24.52
C ALA A 104 -16.85 -26.92 -23.04
N THR A 105 -16.93 -27.87 -22.12
CA THR A 105 -16.93 -27.59 -20.67
C THR A 105 -15.60 -26.98 -20.21
N GLY A 106 -14.47 -27.50 -20.70
CA GLY A 106 -13.15 -26.91 -20.45
C GLY A 106 -13.03 -25.49 -21.02
N GLY A 107 -13.59 -25.24 -22.20
CA GLY A 107 -13.59 -23.92 -22.82
C GLY A 107 -14.34 -22.86 -22.02
N ALA A 108 -15.47 -23.24 -21.42
CA ALA A 108 -16.20 -22.37 -20.50
C ALA A 108 -15.35 -22.00 -19.28
N LEU A 109 -14.71 -22.99 -18.64
CA LEU A 109 -13.88 -22.79 -17.46
C LEU A 109 -12.67 -21.87 -17.75
N VAL A 110 -11.92 -22.15 -18.82
CA VAL A 110 -10.73 -21.37 -19.19
C VAL A 110 -11.07 -19.92 -19.49
N ASN A 111 -12.17 -19.65 -20.20
CA ASN A 111 -12.56 -18.27 -20.52
C ASN A 111 -13.01 -17.50 -19.28
N VAL A 112 -13.73 -18.14 -18.35
CA VAL A 112 -14.10 -17.51 -17.08
C VAL A 112 -12.86 -17.21 -16.26
N MET A 113 -11.94 -18.17 -16.12
CA MET A 113 -10.68 -17.97 -15.39
C MET A 113 -9.83 -16.85 -16.01
N ALA A 114 -9.70 -16.82 -17.33
CA ALA A 114 -8.95 -15.78 -18.02
C ALA A 114 -9.59 -14.39 -17.85
N MET A 115 -10.92 -14.30 -17.94
CA MET A 115 -11.64 -13.05 -17.69
C MET A 115 -11.44 -12.58 -16.25
N LEU A 116 -11.56 -13.47 -15.26
CA LEU A 116 -11.35 -13.14 -13.86
C LEU A 116 -9.91 -12.69 -13.58
N LEU A 117 -8.92 -13.33 -14.21
CA LEU A 117 -7.51 -12.95 -14.08
C LEU A 117 -7.24 -11.57 -14.67
N VAL A 118 -7.82 -11.25 -15.83
CA VAL A 118 -7.71 -9.91 -16.44
C VAL A 118 -8.45 -8.88 -15.60
N ALA A 119 -9.66 -9.19 -15.11
CA ALA A 119 -10.42 -8.31 -14.24
C ALA A 119 -9.68 -8.02 -12.93
N TRP A 120 -9.04 -9.03 -12.35
CA TRP A 120 -8.19 -8.92 -11.18
C TRP A 120 -6.97 -8.05 -11.46
N LEU A 121 -6.30 -8.21 -12.60
CA LEU A 121 -5.17 -7.37 -13.01
C LEU A 121 -5.56 -5.90 -13.19
N ILE A 122 -6.69 -5.65 -13.84
CA ILE A 122 -7.21 -4.29 -14.01
C ILE A 122 -7.67 -3.73 -12.66
N GLY A 123 -8.33 -4.54 -11.85
CA GLY A 123 -8.78 -4.20 -10.51
C GLY A 123 -7.61 -3.78 -9.61
N SER A 124 -6.53 -4.55 -9.57
CA SER A 124 -5.36 -4.20 -8.75
C SER A 124 -4.78 -2.85 -9.15
N ALA A 125 -4.72 -2.51 -10.44
CA ALA A 125 -4.31 -1.18 -10.88
C ALA A 125 -5.33 -0.08 -10.52
N LEU A 126 -6.63 -0.36 -10.68
CA LEU A 126 -7.70 0.61 -10.42
C LEU A 126 -7.95 0.87 -8.93
N ALA A 127 -7.59 -0.07 -8.05
CA ALA A 127 -7.66 0.07 -6.60
C ALA A 127 -6.85 1.29 -6.10
N TRP A 128 -5.82 1.69 -6.85
CA TRP A 128 -4.92 2.81 -6.53
C TRP A 128 -5.33 4.14 -7.17
N THR A 129 -6.40 4.17 -7.96
CA THR A 129 -6.79 5.40 -8.66
C THR A 129 -7.29 6.47 -7.70
N SER A 130 -7.09 7.73 -8.08
CA SER A 130 -7.59 8.89 -7.33
C SER A 130 -9.11 9.10 -7.47
N VAL A 131 -9.82 8.19 -8.16
CA VAL A 131 -11.28 8.23 -8.33
C VAL A 131 -11.93 7.42 -7.21
N PRO A 132 -12.45 8.06 -6.15
CA PRO A 132 -12.80 7.35 -4.91
C PRO A 132 -13.92 6.32 -5.09
N THR A 133 -14.87 6.60 -6.00
CA THR A 133 -15.98 5.69 -6.30
C THR A 133 -15.53 4.41 -6.97
N VAL A 134 -14.59 4.49 -7.92
CA VAL A 134 -14.06 3.33 -8.64
C VAL A 134 -13.17 2.51 -7.72
N ALA A 135 -12.26 3.17 -6.99
CA ALA A 135 -11.38 2.50 -6.04
C ALA A 135 -12.20 1.72 -4.99
N LYS A 136 -13.22 2.35 -4.40
CA LYS A 136 -14.09 1.71 -3.40
C LYS A 136 -14.81 0.46 -3.92
N GLU A 137 -15.40 0.50 -5.11
CA GLU A 137 -16.08 -0.66 -5.71
C GLU A 137 -15.09 -1.80 -6.00
N VAL A 138 -13.86 -1.48 -6.40
CA VAL A 138 -12.82 -2.47 -6.65
C VAL A 138 -12.33 -3.13 -5.35
N ARG A 139 -11.97 -2.34 -4.33
CA ARG A 139 -11.42 -2.87 -3.06
C ARG A 139 -12.45 -3.66 -2.24
N SER A 140 -13.73 -3.31 -2.37
CA SER A 140 -14.82 -4.04 -1.69
C SER A 140 -15.35 -5.26 -2.47
N SER A 141 -14.76 -5.61 -3.62
CA SER A 141 -15.23 -6.72 -4.46
C SER A 141 -14.88 -8.07 -3.86
N LYS A 142 -15.90 -8.89 -3.64
CA LYS A 142 -15.72 -10.28 -3.16
C LYS A 142 -15.18 -11.19 -4.24
N VAL A 143 -15.56 -10.94 -5.50
CA VAL A 143 -15.07 -11.73 -6.63
C VAL A 143 -13.56 -11.54 -6.79
N LEU A 144 -13.08 -10.29 -6.78
CA LEU A 144 -11.66 -10.01 -6.90
C LEU A 144 -10.85 -10.51 -5.70
N LEU A 145 -11.37 -10.35 -4.47
CA LEU A 145 -10.76 -10.93 -3.27
C LEU A 145 -10.66 -12.47 -3.36
N GLY A 146 -11.71 -13.13 -3.86
CA GLY A 146 -11.69 -14.58 -4.04
C GLY A 146 -10.67 -15.03 -5.09
N VAL A 147 -10.43 -14.23 -6.13
CA VAL A 147 -9.36 -14.49 -7.11
C VAL A 147 -7.99 -14.31 -6.46
N GLU A 148 -7.76 -13.21 -5.73
CA GLU A 148 -6.50 -12.95 -5.01
C GLU A 148 -6.09 -14.13 -4.11
N GLN A 149 -7.03 -14.65 -3.31
CA GLN A 149 -6.78 -15.74 -2.37
C GLN A 149 -6.34 -17.06 -3.02
N VAL A 150 -6.64 -17.24 -4.31
CA VAL A 150 -6.29 -18.44 -5.07
C VAL A 150 -4.99 -18.25 -5.88
N MET A 151 -4.56 -17.00 -6.08
CA MET A 151 -3.35 -16.70 -6.85
C MET A 151 -2.07 -17.06 -6.06
N PRO A 152 -1.04 -17.61 -6.72
CA PRO A 152 0.26 -17.82 -6.07
C PRO A 152 0.90 -16.50 -5.64
N ALA A 153 1.52 -16.46 -4.47
CA ALA A 153 2.18 -15.26 -3.93
C ALA A 153 3.29 -14.69 -4.85
N GLN A 154 3.87 -15.48 -5.76
CA GLN A 154 4.86 -15.00 -6.73
C GLN A 154 4.23 -14.20 -7.89
N ALA A 155 2.93 -14.36 -8.13
CA ALA A 155 2.23 -13.60 -9.14
C ALA A 155 2.01 -12.16 -8.64
N SER A 156 1.58 -11.98 -7.39
CA SER A 156 1.33 -10.64 -6.82
C SER A 156 2.58 -9.77 -6.82
N THR A 157 3.77 -10.31 -6.51
CA THR A 157 5.04 -9.55 -6.49
C THR A 157 5.45 -9.00 -7.86
N LEU A 158 5.28 -9.77 -8.94
CA LEU A 158 5.59 -9.30 -10.31
C LEU A 158 4.68 -8.14 -10.75
N PHE A 159 3.47 -8.07 -10.20
CA PHE A 159 2.51 -7.02 -10.53
C PHE A 159 2.68 -5.77 -9.65
N THR A 160 3.18 -5.91 -8.42
CA THR A 160 3.47 -4.76 -7.56
C THR A 160 4.53 -3.85 -8.18
N ASP A 161 5.57 -4.42 -8.79
CA ASP A 161 6.62 -3.69 -9.52
C ASP A 161 6.08 -2.77 -10.64
N PHE A 162 4.92 -3.11 -11.22
CA PHE A 162 4.26 -2.28 -12.23
C PHE A 162 3.43 -1.15 -11.60
N THR A 163 2.81 -1.40 -10.44
CA THR A 163 1.98 -0.42 -9.73
C THR A 163 2.79 0.61 -8.94
N THR A 164 4.01 0.28 -8.51
CA THR A 164 4.92 1.21 -7.79
C THR A 164 5.42 2.34 -8.68
N VAL A 165 5.52 2.10 -10.00
CA VAL A 165 5.76 3.16 -11.00
C VAL A 165 4.59 4.15 -11.07
N LEU A 166 3.38 3.72 -10.69
CA LEU A 166 2.15 4.52 -10.74
C LEU A 166 1.78 5.17 -9.39
N ALA A 167 2.15 4.57 -8.27
CA ALA A 167 1.78 5.00 -6.92
C ALA A 167 2.78 6.04 -6.34
N ARG A 168 2.59 7.32 -6.70
CA ARG A 168 3.37 8.46 -6.15
C ARG A 168 2.90 8.96 -4.77
N ASN A 169 2.20 8.16 -3.96
CA ASN A 169 1.41 8.69 -2.83
C ASN A 169 2.04 8.57 -1.43
N GLY A 170 3.27 8.07 -1.31
CA GLY A 170 4.12 8.30 -0.11
C GLY A 170 3.66 7.70 1.23
N PHE A 171 2.68 6.79 1.23
CA PHE A 171 2.20 6.10 2.43
C PHE A 171 2.23 4.58 2.28
N PRO A 172 2.63 3.83 3.34
CA PRO A 172 2.52 2.37 3.36
C PRO A 172 1.07 1.91 3.31
N GLN A 173 0.85 0.72 2.73
CA GLN A 173 -0.47 0.09 2.70
C GLN A 173 -0.68 -0.74 3.98
N VAL A 174 -1.83 -0.52 4.63
CA VAL A 174 -2.20 -1.24 5.86
C VAL A 174 -2.88 -2.56 5.55
N PHE A 175 -3.65 -2.60 4.46
CA PHE A 175 -4.42 -3.75 4.03
C PHE A 175 -4.07 -4.11 2.58
N SER A 176 -4.14 -5.38 2.25
CA SER A 176 -4.07 -5.85 0.87
C SER A 176 -5.19 -5.21 0.01
N PRO A 177 -4.97 -4.98 -1.30
CA PRO A 177 -5.85 -4.16 -2.14
C PRO A 177 -7.33 -4.57 -2.17
N PHE A 178 -7.66 -5.82 -1.84
CA PHE A 178 -9.02 -6.36 -1.86
C PHE A 178 -9.55 -6.74 -0.47
N ALA A 179 -8.80 -6.47 0.60
CA ALA A 179 -9.24 -6.76 1.96
C ALA A 179 -10.24 -5.69 2.41
N ASN A 180 -11.32 -6.13 3.07
CA ASN A 180 -12.30 -5.21 3.65
C ASN A 180 -11.69 -4.50 4.86
N GLU A 181 -11.55 -3.18 4.77
CA GLU A 181 -11.13 -2.34 5.88
C GLU A 181 -12.23 -2.24 6.95
N PRO A 182 -12.02 -2.72 8.20
CA PRO A 182 -13.01 -2.62 9.25
C PRO A 182 -12.96 -1.22 9.89
N ILE A 183 -13.89 -0.34 9.51
CA ILE A 183 -14.04 0.99 10.10
C ILE A 183 -15.22 0.99 11.07
N ALA A 184 -14.95 0.93 12.37
CA ALA A 184 -15.98 1.02 13.39
C ALA A 184 -16.45 2.48 13.56
N GLU A 185 -17.76 2.67 13.71
CA GLU A 185 -18.35 3.98 14.02
C GLU A 185 -18.09 4.35 15.48
N VAL A 186 -17.57 5.56 15.70
CA VAL A 186 -17.37 6.16 17.02
C VAL A 186 -17.72 7.65 16.96
N GLN A 187 -17.95 8.25 18.11
CA GLN A 187 -18.22 9.68 18.21
C GLN A 187 -17.03 10.52 17.69
N PRO A 188 -17.23 11.73 17.12
CA PRO A 188 -16.14 12.58 16.67
C PRO A 188 -15.16 12.96 17.81
N PRO A 189 -13.84 13.03 17.56
CA PRO A 189 -12.84 13.36 18.58
C PRO A 189 -13.12 14.68 19.32
N ASP A 190 -12.67 14.79 20.57
CA ASP A 190 -12.82 16.02 21.34
C ASP A 190 -11.91 17.13 20.76
N PRO A 191 -12.47 18.25 20.23
CA PRO A 191 -11.67 19.32 19.67
C PRO A 191 -10.79 20.03 20.71
N ALA A 192 -11.12 19.97 22.00
CA ALA A 192 -10.32 20.61 23.06
C ALA A 192 -8.92 20.02 23.22
N LEU A 193 -8.70 18.79 22.75
CA LEU A 193 -7.40 18.12 22.83
C LEU A 193 -6.33 18.78 21.93
N VAL A 194 -6.73 19.51 20.89
CA VAL A 194 -5.82 20.19 19.96
C VAL A 194 -4.98 21.25 20.67
N ASP A 195 -5.61 22.05 21.53
CA ASP A 195 -4.96 23.12 22.29
C ASP A 195 -4.58 22.69 23.73
N SER A 196 -4.49 21.37 23.96
CA SER A 196 -4.23 20.85 25.30
C SER A 196 -2.82 21.19 25.79
N PRO A 197 -2.63 21.45 27.10
CA PRO A 197 -1.29 21.62 27.68
C PRO A 197 -0.39 20.40 27.48
N VAL A 198 -0.99 19.22 27.29
CA VAL A 198 -0.29 17.96 27.00
C VAL A 198 0.36 18.02 25.62
N ALA A 199 -0.39 18.39 24.58
CA ALA A 199 0.14 18.54 23.23
C ALA A 199 1.25 19.60 23.15
N ALA A 200 1.10 20.72 23.86
CA ALA A 200 2.13 21.76 23.94
C ALA A 200 3.40 21.30 24.65
N ARG A 201 3.29 20.52 25.74
CA ARG A 201 4.45 19.96 26.43
C ARG A 201 5.17 18.91 25.60
N ALA A 202 4.40 18.05 24.90
CA ALA A 202 4.91 16.96 24.07
C ALA A 202 5.70 17.47 22.86
N GLN A 203 5.42 18.67 22.35
CA GLN A 203 6.18 19.30 21.26
C GLN A 203 7.70 19.31 21.51
N ARG A 204 8.14 19.41 22.77
CA ARG A 204 9.56 19.41 23.14
C ARG A 204 10.24 18.04 23.01
N SER A 205 9.44 16.98 22.87
CA SER A 205 9.87 15.59 22.68
C SER A 205 9.61 15.09 21.27
N ILE A 206 8.82 15.81 20.48
CA ILE A 206 8.45 15.44 19.11
C ILE A 206 9.41 16.14 18.15
N VAL A 207 9.95 15.39 17.20
CA VAL A 207 10.98 15.87 16.27
C VAL A 207 10.52 15.70 14.83
N LYS A 208 10.85 16.68 13.98
CA LYS A 208 10.72 16.55 12.54
C LYS A 208 11.93 15.79 12.03
N VAL A 209 11.70 14.73 11.27
CA VAL A 209 12.76 13.89 10.69
C VAL A 209 12.86 14.23 9.21
N VAL A 210 14.05 14.54 8.73
CA VAL A 210 14.31 14.87 7.32
C VAL A 210 15.56 14.16 6.85
N GLY A 211 15.50 13.56 5.66
CA GLY A 211 16.62 12.83 5.07
C GLY A 211 16.59 12.87 3.56
N THR A 212 17.76 12.88 2.93
CA THR A 212 17.85 12.78 1.46
C THR A 212 18.18 11.34 1.06
N ALA A 213 17.23 10.65 0.44
CA ALA A 213 17.44 9.32 -0.12
C ALA A 213 17.94 9.45 -1.56
N ARG A 214 19.26 9.58 -1.75
CA ARG A 214 19.88 9.88 -3.05
C ARG A 214 19.59 8.82 -4.10
N SER A 215 19.64 7.54 -3.70
CA SER A 215 19.30 6.39 -4.55
C SER A 215 17.85 6.41 -5.04
N CYS A 216 16.98 7.11 -4.32
CA CYS A 216 15.56 7.22 -4.60
C CYS A 216 15.16 8.52 -5.30
N GLY A 217 16.09 9.47 -5.45
CA GLY A 217 15.81 10.80 -6.01
C GLY A 217 14.78 11.62 -5.21
N LYS A 218 14.57 11.33 -3.92
CA LYS A 218 13.57 11.99 -3.07
C LYS A 218 14.14 12.46 -1.74
N VAL A 219 13.59 13.56 -1.24
CA VAL A 219 13.73 13.95 0.17
C VAL A 219 12.60 13.27 0.92
N LEU A 220 12.95 12.54 1.98
CA LEU A 220 12.01 11.92 2.90
C LEU A 220 11.84 12.81 4.12
N GLU A 221 10.61 12.89 4.57
CA GLU A 221 10.19 13.70 5.71
C GLU A 221 9.14 12.97 6.52
N GLY A 222 9.18 13.18 7.82
CA GLY A 222 8.27 12.53 8.75
C GLY A 222 8.36 13.13 10.14
N THR A 223 7.72 12.45 11.06
CA THR A 223 7.74 12.77 12.48
C THR A 223 8.48 11.66 13.22
N GLY A 224 9.11 12.00 14.33
CA GLY A 224 9.58 11.06 15.32
C GLY A 224 9.35 11.61 16.71
N PHE A 225 9.63 10.81 17.73
CA PHE A 225 9.59 11.28 19.12
C PHE A 225 10.69 10.66 19.95
N VAL A 226 11.17 11.42 20.93
CA VAL A 226 12.16 10.99 21.90
C VAL A 226 11.51 10.03 22.87
N PHE A 227 12.05 8.82 23.01
CA PHE A 227 11.55 7.79 23.91
C PHE A 227 12.63 7.25 24.86
N GLY A 228 13.85 7.76 24.75
CA GLY A 228 14.98 7.44 25.62
C GLY A 228 16.10 8.47 25.47
N GLU A 229 17.18 8.30 26.21
CA GLU A 229 18.34 9.20 26.13
C GLU A 229 18.91 9.18 24.71
N ARG A 230 18.83 10.32 24.01
CA ARG A 230 19.28 10.48 22.61
C ARG A 230 18.64 9.50 21.63
N ARG A 231 17.51 8.88 21.98
CA ARG A 231 16.80 7.90 21.13
C ARG A 231 15.51 8.48 20.60
N VAL A 232 15.39 8.49 19.28
CA VAL A 232 14.18 8.91 18.56
C VAL A 232 13.59 7.71 17.86
N MET A 233 12.29 7.47 18.06
CA MET A 233 11.52 6.48 17.31
C MET A 233 10.81 7.18 16.15
N THR A 234 10.77 6.52 14.99
CA THR A 234 10.04 6.95 13.80
C THR A 234 9.66 5.71 12.98
N ASN A 235 9.03 5.88 11.82
CA ASN A 235 8.80 4.76 10.91
C ASN A 235 10.02 4.42 10.05
N ALA A 236 10.16 3.16 9.67
CA ALA A 236 11.23 2.71 8.80
C ALA A 236 11.15 3.35 7.40
N HIS A 237 9.95 3.55 6.86
CA HIS A 237 9.79 4.20 5.56
C HIS A 237 10.19 5.69 5.55
N VAL A 238 10.24 6.36 6.72
CA VAL A 238 10.68 7.76 6.84
C VAL A 238 12.19 7.90 6.60
N VAL A 239 12.96 6.84 6.87
CA VAL A 239 14.43 6.85 6.74
C VAL A 239 14.97 5.80 5.75
N GLY A 240 14.08 5.09 5.04
CA GLY A 240 14.47 4.06 4.08
C GLY A 240 15.31 4.61 2.92
N GLY A 241 16.54 4.12 2.76
CA GLY A 241 17.50 4.62 1.78
C GLY A 241 18.11 5.99 2.11
N VAL A 242 17.92 6.50 3.33
CA VAL A 242 18.59 7.71 3.83
C VAL A 242 19.88 7.28 4.55
N ASP A 243 21.01 7.83 4.12
CA ASP A 243 22.32 7.58 4.74
C ASP A 243 22.49 8.37 6.04
N GLU A 244 22.15 9.66 6.01
CA GLU A 244 22.39 10.64 7.08
C GLU A 244 21.09 11.42 7.36
N PRO A 245 20.15 10.86 8.16
CA PRO A 245 18.97 11.60 8.57
C PRO A 245 19.32 12.73 9.54
N THR A 246 18.50 13.76 9.55
CA THR A 246 18.56 14.86 10.53
C THR A 246 17.24 14.96 11.27
N VAL A 247 17.30 15.43 12.52
CA VAL A 247 16.10 15.69 13.33
C VAL A 247 16.05 17.13 13.84
N GLN A 248 14.84 17.66 14.02
CA GLN A 248 14.61 19.01 14.52
C GLN A 248 13.52 19.00 15.61
N ILE A 249 13.88 19.37 16.84
CA ILE A 249 12.93 19.38 17.97
C ILE A 249 11.84 20.44 17.73
N GLY A 250 10.58 20.04 17.86
CA GLY A 250 9.44 20.94 17.65
C GLY A 250 9.30 21.48 16.23
N GLY A 251 10.13 21.02 15.28
CA GLY A 251 10.11 21.41 13.87
C GLY A 251 10.79 22.73 13.54
N GLU A 252 11.51 23.33 14.50
CA GLU A 252 12.19 24.63 14.33
C GLU A 252 13.59 24.64 14.98
N GLY A 253 14.46 25.56 14.52
CA GLY A 253 15.78 25.76 15.11
C GLY A 253 16.86 24.76 14.67
N ARG A 254 17.67 24.27 15.61
CA ARG A 254 18.86 23.45 15.33
C ARG A 254 18.48 22.10 14.71
N LEU A 255 19.18 21.75 13.63
CA LEU A 255 19.22 20.38 13.10
C LEU A 255 20.25 19.56 13.87
N TYR A 256 19.89 18.32 14.20
CA TYR A 256 20.75 17.36 14.85
C TYR A 256 21.01 16.20 13.90
N ASP A 257 22.27 15.84 13.74
CA ASP A 257 22.65 14.64 12.98
C ASP A 257 22.17 13.40 13.72
N ALA A 258 21.63 12.46 12.95
CA ALA A 258 21.07 11.23 13.47
C ALA A 258 21.62 10.03 12.70
N THR A 259 21.67 8.89 13.37
CA THR A 259 22.12 7.63 12.78
C THR A 259 21.07 6.57 13.03
N VAL A 260 20.69 5.83 11.99
CA VAL A 260 19.77 4.69 12.12
C VAL A 260 20.49 3.57 12.85
N VAL A 261 20.00 3.19 14.04
CA VAL A 261 20.59 2.13 14.88
C VAL A 261 19.68 0.90 15.00
N LEU A 262 18.41 1.03 14.62
CA LEU A 262 17.48 -0.08 14.43
C LEU A 262 16.62 0.21 13.21
N TYR A 263 16.39 -0.81 12.40
CA TYR A 263 15.56 -0.73 11.19
C TYR A 263 14.74 -2.01 11.03
N ASP A 264 13.50 -1.99 11.55
CA ASP A 264 12.51 -3.04 11.36
C ASP A 264 11.56 -2.65 10.22
N TRP A 265 11.86 -3.15 9.02
CA TRP A 265 11.05 -2.94 7.83
C TRP A 265 9.73 -3.71 7.84
N ALA A 266 9.62 -4.80 8.60
CA ALA A 266 8.41 -5.60 8.66
C ALA A 266 7.34 -4.86 9.46
N ARG A 267 7.71 -4.33 10.64
CA ARG A 267 6.83 -3.53 11.50
C ARG A 267 6.75 -2.06 11.11
N ASP A 268 7.62 -1.61 10.20
CA ASP A 268 7.76 -0.21 9.80
C ASP A 268 8.23 0.69 10.95
N ILE A 269 9.24 0.25 11.72
CA ILE A 269 9.83 1.01 12.82
C ILE A 269 11.32 1.22 12.60
N ALA A 270 11.79 2.44 12.88
CA ALA A 270 13.20 2.75 12.98
C ALA A 270 13.51 3.49 14.27
N VAL A 271 14.73 3.28 14.77
CA VAL A 271 15.27 4.03 15.91
C VAL A 271 16.52 4.75 15.47
N LEU A 272 16.58 6.03 15.82
CA LEU A 272 17.70 6.91 15.56
C LEU A 272 18.47 7.18 16.85
N ASP A 273 19.80 7.04 16.83
CA ASP A 273 20.69 7.65 17.82
C ASP A 273 20.99 9.08 17.37
N VAL A 274 20.77 10.05 18.26
CA VAL A 274 20.92 11.47 17.95
C VAL A 274 21.84 12.11 18.99
N PRO A 275 23.17 12.17 18.72
CA PRO A 275 24.11 12.32 19.80
C PRO A 275 24.03 13.56 20.67
N ASP A 276 23.72 14.68 20.04
CA ASP A 276 23.66 15.98 20.69
C ASP A 276 22.24 16.34 21.16
N LEU A 277 21.29 15.41 21.06
CA LEU A 277 19.89 15.67 21.36
C LEU A 277 19.66 15.88 22.86
N ARG A 278 19.00 17.00 23.19
CA ARG A 278 18.59 17.34 24.57
C ARG A 278 17.10 17.63 24.58
N ALA A 279 16.30 16.58 24.80
CA ALA A 279 14.85 16.66 24.86
C ALA A 279 14.31 15.64 25.87
N PRO A 280 13.19 15.92 26.55
CA PRO A 280 12.55 14.95 27.43
C PRO A 280 12.05 13.75 26.62
N ALA A 281 12.17 12.55 27.17
CA ALA A 281 11.57 11.35 26.60
C ALA A 281 10.07 11.27 26.92
N LEU A 282 9.26 10.82 25.96
CA LEU A 282 7.89 10.39 26.20
C LEU A 282 7.87 8.98 26.76
N GLU A 283 6.92 8.72 27.65
CA GLU A 283 6.68 7.40 28.23
C GLU A 283 5.62 6.65 27.42
N PHE A 284 5.81 5.35 27.23
CA PHE A 284 4.77 4.49 26.68
C PHE A 284 3.72 4.17 27.76
N THR A 285 2.47 4.01 27.33
CA THR A 285 1.41 3.54 28.24
C THR A 285 1.58 2.06 28.57
N GLU A 286 1.16 1.66 29.77
CA GLU A 286 1.01 0.25 30.15
C GLU A 286 -0.42 -0.28 29.87
N THR A 287 -1.35 0.63 29.53
CA THR A 287 -2.76 0.32 29.31
C THR A 287 -3.12 0.54 27.86
N ASP A 288 -3.66 -0.50 27.23
CA ASP A 288 -4.19 -0.44 25.87
C ASP A 288 -5.37 0.51 25.75
N ALA A 289 -5.44 1.19 24.60
CA ALA A 289 -6.59 2.01 24.28
C ALA A 289 -7.82 1.15 23.97
N ARG A 290 -8.98 1.63 24.37
CA ARG A 290 -10.29 1.04 24.10
C ARG A 290 -11.02 1.87 23.06
N SER A 291 -11.96 1.23 22.37
CA SER A 291 -12.87 1.94 21.47
C SER A 291 -13.59 3.05 22.23
N GLY A 292 -13.51 4.27 21.73
CA GLY A 292 -14.08 5.46 22.35
C GLY A 292 -13.05 6.37 23.05
N ASP A 293 -11.87 5.86 23.38
CA ASP A 293 -10.85 6.63 24.10
C ASP A 293 -10.34 7.80 23.25
N GLY A 294 -10.13 8.94 23.92
CA GLY A 294 -9.53 10.12 23.32
C GLY A 294 -8.02 9.95 23.15
N ALA A 295 -7.50 10.51 22.07
CA ALA A 295 -6.08 10.49 21.75
C ALA A 295 -5.68 11.76 21.00
N ILE A 296 -4.38 11.99 20.89
CA ILE A 296 -3.80 13.13 20.18
C ILE A 296 -2.79 12.60 19.16
N VAL A 297 -2.90 13.06 17.91
CA VAL A 297 -1.88 12.88 16.89
C VAL A 297 -1.13 14.20 16.75
N ALA A 298 0.19 14.17 16.88
CA ALA A 298 1.02 15.35 16.79
C ALA A 298 2.25 15.08 15.92
N GLY A 299 2.57 16.02 15.03
CA GLY A 299 3.67 15.84 14.08
C GLY A 299 3.86 17.00 13.11
N PHE A 300 4.51 16.71 11.98
CA PHE A 300 4.91 17.69 10.97
C PHE A 300 4.37 17.31 9.59
N PRO A 301 3.06 17.47 9.36
CA PRO A 301 2.48 17.12 8.10
C PRO A 301 3.02 18.01 6.98
N GLU A 302 3.34 17.40 5.83
CA GLU A 302 3.72 18.07 4.58
C GLU A 302 4.94 18.99 4.75
N ASN A 303 5.92 18.55 5.56
CA ASN A 303 7.09 19.32 5.99
C ASN A 303 6.77 20.64 6.71
N GLY A 304 5.54 20.76 7.19
CA GLY A 304 5.01 21.99 7.74
C GLY A 304 5.48 22.28 9.16
N ALA A 305 4.77 23.24 9.77
CA ALA A 305 4.88 23.52 11.19
C ALA A 305 4.31 22.35 12.02
N TYR A 306 4.58 22.38 13.33
CA TYR A 306 3.96 21.47 14.29
C TYR A 306 2.43 21.55 14.21
N ASP A 307 1.78 20.43 13.91
CA ASP A 307 0.32 20.29 13.81
C ASP A 307 -0.16 19.27 14.82
N VAL A 308 -1.27 19.61 15.48
CA VAL A 308 -1.92 18.75 16.47
C VAL A 308 -3.34 18.44 15.99
N ARG A 309 -3.71 17.16 16.04
CA ARG A 309 -5.05 16.67 15.71
C ARG A 309 -5.58 15.87 16.88
N SER A 310 -6.83 16.13 17.24
CA SER A 310 -7.55 15.22 18.11
C SER A 310 -7.88 13.93 17.35
N ALA A 311 -7.89 12.83 18.09
CA ALA A 311 -8.20 11.51 17.59
C ALA A 311 -9.13 10.79 18.57
N ARG A 312 -9.89 9.82 18.04
CA ARG A 312 -10.63 8.87 18.85
C ARG A 312 -10.33 7.46 18.38
N VAL A 313 -10.05 6.56 19.32
CA VAL A 313 -9.79 5.17 18.99
C VAL A 313 -11.09 4.50 18.55
N ARG A 314 -11.09 3.94 17.33
CA ARG A 314 -12.20 3.12 16.79
C ARG A 314 -12.12 1.69 17.28
N GLY A 315 -10.91 1.19 17.48
CA GLY A 315 -10.66 -0.16 17.97
C GLY A 315 -9.24 -0.62 17.65
N ARG A 316 -8.89 -1.79 18.20
CA ARG A 316 -7.64 -2.50 17.94
C ARG A 316 -7.92 -3.65 16.97
N ILE A 317 -7.13 -3.76 15.91
CA ILE A 317 -7.32 -4.73 14.84
C ILE A 317 -5.97 -5.32 14.43
N ASN A 318 -6.00 -6.54 13.91
CA ASN A 318 -4.87 -7.08 13.18
C ASN A 318 -5.03 -6.70 11.72
N ALA A 319 -4.06 -5.96 11.18
CA ALA A 319 -3.99 -5.58 9.79
C ALA A 319 -3.06 -6.52 9.05
N ASP A 320 -3.59 -7.22 8.05
CA ASP A 320 -2.82 -8.05 7.11
C ASP A 320 -2.64 -7.25 5.81
N GLY A 321 -1.38 -6.93 5.47
CA GLY A 321 -1.03 -6.12 4.31
C GLY A 321 0.45 -6.22 3.96
N PRO A 322 0.93 -5.57 2.89
CA PRO A 322 2.32 -5.70 2.48
C PRO A 322 3.30 -5.05 3.46
N ASP A 323 4.55 -5.54 3.46
CA ASP A 323 5.67 -4.80 4.04
C ASP A 323 5.99 -3.50 3.27
N ILE A 324 6.84 -2.63 3.82
CA ILE A 324 7.19 -1.34 3.20
C ILE A 324 7.98 -1.46 1.88
N TYR A 325 8.38 -2.67 1.50
CA TYR A 325 9.05 -3.01 0.24
C TYR A 325 8.19 -3.94 -0.64
N HIS A 326 6.97 -4.26 -0.20
CA HIS A 326 6.08 -5.21 -0.84
C HIS A 326 6.72 -6.58 -1.16
N ARG A 327 7.64 -7.06 -0.30
CA ARG A 327 8.28 -8.38 -0.48
C ARG A 327 7.42 -9.54 -0.01
N GLY A 328 6.44 -9.26 0.84
CA GLY A 328 5.43 -10.20 1.29
C GLY A 328 4.36 -9.52 2.14
N GLU A 329 3.37 -10.31 2.55
CA GLU A 329 2.38 -9.88 3.54
C GLU A 329 2.95 -10.01 4.96
N VAL A 330 2.65 -9.02 5.78
CA VAL A 330 2.93 -8.99 7.20
C VAL A 330 1.65 -8.68 7.96
N ARG A 331 1.56 -9.25 9.16
CA ARG A 331 0.45 -9.02 10.07
C ARG A 331 0.92 -8.07 11.16
N ARG A 332 0.22 -6.96 11.34
CA ARG A 332 0.56 -5.92 12.33
C ARG A 332 -0.63 -5.67 13.24
N ASP A 333 -0.39 -5.58 14.53
CA ASP A 333 -1.38 -5.15 15.50
C ASP A 333 -1.43 -3.61 15.57
N VAL A 334 -2.61 -3.06 15.25
CA VAL A 334 -2.78 -1.61 15.06
C VAL A 334 -4.05 -1.09 15.73
N TYR A 335 -4.01 0.18 16.12
CA TYR A 335 -5.20 0.95 16.41
C TYR A 335 -5.74 1.59 15.13
N SER A 336 -7.05 1.45 14.90
CA SER A 336 -7.80 2.27 13.95
C SER A 336 -8.32 3.51 14.68
N LEU A 337 -8.19 4.67 14.05
CA LEU A 337 -8.45 5.98 14.66
C LEU A 337 -9.42 6.78 13.81
N TYR A 338 -10.37 7.46 14.45
CA TYR A 338 -11.06 8.59 13.83
C TYR A 338 -10.17 9.81 14.00
N THR A 339 -9.41 10.16 12.96
CA THR A 339 -8.59 11.37 12.88
C THR A 339 -8.13 11.61 11.44
N THR A 340 -7.66 12.81 11.14
CA THR A 340 -7.05 13.12 9.84
C THR A 340 -5.54 12.93 9.92
N VAL A 341 -5.03 11.89 9.23
CA VAL A 341 -3.58 11.65 9.08
C VAL A 341 -3.12 12.15 7.71
N ARG A 342 -2.08 12.98 7.69
CA ARG A 342 -1.47 13.56 6.49
C ARG A 342 -0.02 13.12 6.33
N GLN A 343 0.52 13.26 5.12
CA GLN A 343 1.90 12.88 4.83
C GLN A 343 2.80 13.66 5.77
N GLY A 344 3.84 13.05 6.34
CA GLY A 344 4.67 13.69 7.36
C GLY A 344 4.25 13.42 8.81
N ASN A 345 3.00 12.99 9.07
CA ASN A 345 2.60 12.50 10.40
C ASN A 345 3.22 11.13 10.74
N SER A 346 3.63 10.36 9.73
CA SER A 346 4.26 9.05 9.89
C SER A 346 5.47 9.13 10.85
N GLY A 347 5.52 8.19 11.78
CA GLY A 347 6.52 8.06 12.85
C GLY A 347 6.19 8.91 14.08
N GLY A 348 5.16 9.75 14.02
CA GLY A 348 4.70 10.56 15.15
C GLY A 348 3.99 9.73 16.22
N PRO A 349 3.97 10.20 17.48
CA PRO A 349 3.30 9.49 18.56
C PRO A 349 1.78 9.65 18.45
N LEU A 350 1.07 8.56 18.72
CA LEU A 350 -0.33 8.60 19.15
C LEU A 350 -0.32 8.78 20.67
N LEU A 351 -0.67 9.96 21.16
CA LEU A 351 -0.64 10.28 22.58
C LEU A 351 -1.98 10.00 23.26
N THR A 352 -1.90 9.59 24.51
CA THR A 352 -3.02 9.59 25.46
C THR A 352 -3.37 11.03 25.86
N GLU A 353 -4.54 11.22 26.49
CA GLU A 353 -4.93 12.52 27.05
C GLU A 353 -4.00 13.00 28.19
N ASP A 354 -3.25 12.11 28.84
CA ASP A 354 -2.23 12.45 29.85
C ASP A 354 -0.81 12.61 29.29
N GLY A 355 -0.58 12.30 28.00
CA GLY A 355 0.67 12.55 27.30
C GLY A 355 1.63 11.36 27.24
N LYS A 356 1.16 10.16 27.54
CA LYS A 356 1.86 8.90 27.27
C LYS A 356 1.61 8.45 25.83
N VAL A 357 2.41 7.52 25.33
CA VAL A 357 2.32 7.04 23.94
C VAL A 357 1.48 5.75 23.89
N TYR A 358 0.33 5.80 23.21
CA TYR A 358 -0.47 4.63 22.83
C TYR A 358 0.16 3.84 21.67
N GLY A 359 0.93 4.49 20.82
CA GLY A 359 1.46 3.87 19.61
C GLY A 359 2.16 4.84 18.67
N VAL A 360 2.51 4.36 17.48
CA VAL A 360 3.22 5.14 16.44
C VAL A 360 2.36 5.23 15.20
N ILE A 361 2.04 6.46 14.77
CA ILE A 361 1.28 6.70 13.54
C ILE A 361 2.10 6.23 12.35
N PHE A 362 1.54 5.38 11.50
CA PHE A 362 2.29 4.85 10.35
C PHE A 362 1.56 4.95 9.02
N ALA A 363 0.22 5.03 9.05
CA ALA A 363 -0.55 5.03 7.82
C ALA A 363 -1.92 5.71 7.99
N ARG A 364 -2.58 5.90 6.85
CA ARG A 364 -3.96 6.39 6.75
C ARG A 364 -4.79 5.44 5.90
N SER A 365 -6.10 5.47 6.10
CA SER A 365 -7.02 4.78 5.20
C SER A 365 -6.97 5.42 3.81
N LEU A 366 -7.07 4.56 2.80
CA LEU A 366 -7.23 4.95 1.41
C LEU A 366 -8.71 5.04 1.02
N ASP A 367 -9.63 4.61 1.87
CA ASP A 367 -11.08 4.57 1.65
C ASP A 367 -11.84 5.64 2.46
N ASP A 368 -11.37 5.95 3.67
CA ASP A 368 -11.93 6.99 4.55
C ASP A 368 -10.85 8.04 4.90
N PRO A 369 -10.97 9.29 4.43
CA PRO A 369 -10.00 10.34 4.74
C PRO A 369 -9.92 10.70 6.24
N ASN A 370 -10.87 10.24 7.05
CA ASN A 370 -10.92 10.45 8.50
C ASN A 370 -10.52 9.20 9.30
N THR A 371 -9.90 8.22 8.66
CA THR A 371 -9.37 7.05 9.34
C THR A 371 -7.85 6.98 9.24
N GLY A 372 -7.20 6.89 10.40
CA GLY A 372 -5.75 6.77 10.57
C GLY A 372 -5.38 5.49 11.32
N TYR A 373 -4.11 5.09 11.20
CA TYR A 373 -3.59 3.90 11.87
C TYR A 373 -2.32 4.17 12.65
N ALA A 374 -2.25 3.57 13.84
CA ALA A 374 -1.07 3.55 14.68
C ALA A 374 -0.69 2.11 15.05
N LEU A 375 0.59 1.76 14.98
CA LEU A 375 1.12 0.53 15.56
C LEU A 375 0.95 0.59 17.08
N THR A 376 0.48 -0.48 17.70
CA THR A 376 0.32 -0.51 19.17
C THR A 376 1.67 -0.60 19.86
N VAL A 377 1.74 -0.21 21.15
CA VAL A 377 2.92 -0.47 22.00
C VAL A 377 3.24 -1.96 22.07
N ASP A 378 2.21 -2.82 22.05
CA ASP A 378 2.39 -4.28 22.03
C ASP A 378 3.14 -4.75 20.78
N GLU A 379 2.79 -4.23 19.60
CA GLU A 379 3.42 -4.57 18.31
C GLU A 379 4.90 -4.20 18.29
N ILE A 380 5.24 -3.02 18.81
CA ILE A 380 6.60 -2.44 18.74
C ILE A 380 7.43 -2.68 20.00
N ARG A 381 6.96 -3.51 20.94
CA ARG A 381 7.62 -3.72 22.24
C ARG A 381 9.06 -4.21 22.10
N GLU A 382 9.31 -5.07 21.14
CA GLU A 382 10.65 -5.58 20.83
C GLU A 382 11.56 -4.46 20.31
N ASP A 383 11.05 -3.61 19.41
CA ASP A 383 11.79 -2.46 18.87
C ASP A 383 12.15 -1.42 19.93
N ILE A 384 11.25 -1.20 20.90
CA ILE A 384 11.52 -0.33 22.06
C ILE A 384 12.73 -0.86 22.83
N ALA A 385 12.72 -2.15 23.19
CA ALA A 385 13.77 -2.76 24.01
C ALA A 385 15.12 -2.80 23.27
N LEU A 386 15.11 -3.21 22.01
CA LEU A 386 16.32 -3.26 21.18
C LEU A 386 16.85 -1.84 20.89
N GLY A 387 15.97 -0.91 20.55
CA GLY A 387 16.31 0.47 20.21
C GLY A 387 16.98 1.24 21.35
N LEU A 388 16.59 0.99 22.61
CA LEU A 388 17.22 1.59 23.79
C LEU A 388 18.68 1.15 23.97
N SER A 389 19.02 -0.07 23.56
CA SER A 389 20.36 -0.65 23.74
C SER A 389 21.22 -0.65 22.47
N ALA A 390 20.62 -0.39 21.31
CA ALA A 390 21.31 -0.32 20.02
C ALA A 390 22.31 0.85 20.00
N GLY A 391 23.53 0.56 19.55
CA GLY A 391 24.62 1.56 19.46
C GLY A 391 25.44 1.49 18.16
N GLN A 392 25.13 0.55 17.27
CA GLN A 392 25.79 0.43 15.97
C GLN A 392 24.84 0.90 14.88
N GLN A 393 25.38 1.65 13.90
CA GLN A 393 24.65 2.00 12.70
C GLN A 393 24.23 0.74 11.94
N VAL A 394 22.98 0.72 11.47
CA VAL A 394 22.44 -0.33 10.61
C VAL A 394 22.09 0.24 9.24
N ASP A 395 22.00 -0.65 8.25
CA ASP A 395 21.57 -0.30 6.90
C ASP A 395 20.07 0.04 6.89
N SER A 396 19.71 1.21 6.34
CA SER A 396 18.32 1.63 6.10
C SER A 396 17.75 1.07 4.78
N GLN A 397 18.49 0.13 4.16
CA GLN A 397 18.17 -0.56 2.92
C GLN A 397 17.89 0.42 1.77
N GLY A 398 17.01 0.05 0.84
CA GLY A 398 16.67 0.85 -0.33
C GLY A 398 15.41 1.69 -0.15
N CYS A 399 14.92 2.20 -1.28
CA CYS A 399 13.70 2.97 -1.34
C CYS A 399 12.50 2.15 -0.88
N ALA A 400 11.86 2.56 0.22
CA ALA A 400 10.53 2.10 0.56
C ALA A 400 9.56 2.47 -0.58
N LEU A 401 8.66 1.54 -0.90
CA LEU A 401 7.77 1.54 -2.06
C LEU A 401 6.35 2.00 -1.71
#